data_AF-A0A323VAV7-F1
#
_entry.id   AF-A0A323VAV7-F1
#
_cell.length_a   1.000
_cell.length_b   1.000
_cell.length_c   1.000
_cell.angle_alpha   90.00
_cell.angle_beta   90.00
_cell.angle_gamma   90.00
#
_symmetry.space_group_name_H-M   'P 1'
#
loop_
_entity.id
_entity.type
_entity.pdbx_description
1 polymer ?
#
loop_
_entity_poly.entity_id
_entity_poly.type
_entity_poly.pdbx_seq_one_letter_code
_entity_poly.pdbx_strand_id
1 'polypeptide(L)'
;MTVVSVLAFAMLGTGVLLALVRLALGPSLLDRVVATDALLVIVSAGLAVYAALTRNPTVVPVLVVVSLLGFVGSVSVARYIGGMLMESTGDGQDVGLPPAAEGAAADRAAPTEEARA
;
A
#
# COMPACT_ATOMS: atom_id res chain seq x y z
N MET A 1 -33.46 17.85 13.84
CA MET A 1 -32.62 16.63 13.81
C MET A 1 -32.69 15.93 12.46
N THR A 2 -33.88 15.74 11.86
CA THR A 2 -34.06 15.06 10.56
C THR A 2 -33.21 15.63 9.42
N VAL A 3 -33.17 16.96 9.26
CA VAL A 3 -32.37 17.59 8.18
C VAL A 3 -30.88 17.27 8.31
N VAL A 4 -30.34 17.31 9.53
CA VAL A 4 -28.93 17.00 9.80
C VAL A 4 -28.64 15.53 9.50
N SER A 5 -29.52 14.62 9.92
CA SER A 5 -29.39 13.18 9.63
C SER A 5 -29.41 12.90 8.13
N VAL A 6 -30.34 13.52 7.39
CA VAL A 6 -30.45 13.37 5.93
C VAL A 6 -29.19 13.87 5.24
N LEU A 7 -28.69 15.04 5.63
CA LEU A 7 -27.47 15.61 5.05
C LEU A 7 -26.25 14.72 5.35
N ALA A 8 -26.12 14.23 6.59
CA ALA A 8 -25.02 13.35 6.98
C ALA A 8 -25.02 12.05 6.17
N PHE A 9 -26.16 11.36 6.08
CA PHE A 9 -26.25 10.12 5.31
C PHE A 9 -26.11 10.35 3.80
N ALA A 10 -26.55 11.51 3.27
CA ALA A 10 -26.32 11.86 1.87
C ALA A 10 -24.83 12.08 1.57
N MET A 11 -24.10 12.80 2.43
CA MET A 11 -22.67 13.01 2.28
C MET A 11 -21.89 11.69 2.41
N LEU A 12 -22.25 10.85 3.38
CA LEU A 12 -21.64 9.52 3.55
C LEU A 12 -21.94 8.61 2.36
N GLY A 13 -23.18 8.56 1.89
CA GLY A 13 -23.58 7.77 0.72
C GLY A 13 -22.85 8.21 -0.55
N THR A 14 -22.67 9.53 -0.74
CA THR A 14 -21.85 10.07 -1.82
C THR A 14 -20.39 9.62 -1.67
N GLY A 15 -19.85 9.67 -0.45
CA GLY A 15 -18.51 9.17 -0.14
C GLY A 15 -18.34 7.69 -0.48
N VAL A 16 -19.32 6.84 -0.13
CA VAL A 16 -19.32 5.42 -0.48
C VAL A 16 -19.27 5.24 -2.00
N LEU A 17 -20.10 5.96 -2.76
CA LEU A 17 -20.09 5.89 -4.22
C LEU A 17 -18.73 6.29 -4.80
N LEU A 18 -18.14 7.38 -4.32
CA LEU A 18 -16.81 7.83 -4.77
C LEU A 18 -15.72 6.80 -4.43
N ALA A 19 -15.75 6.23 -3.22
CA ALA A 19 -14.80 5.20 -2.80
C ALA A 19 -14.93 3.92 -3.65
N LEU A 20 -16.15 3.50 -3.97
CA LEU A 20 -16.41 2.35 -4.84
C LEU A 20 -15.94 2.61 -6.27
N VAL A 21 -16.17 3.81 -6.81
CA VAL A 21 -15.65 4.20 -8.13
C VAL A 21 -14.13 4.16 -8.15
N ARG A 22 -13.47 4.67 -7.10
CA ARG A 22 -12.00 4.61 -6.98
C ARG A 22 -11.50 3.17 -6.86
N LEU A 23 -12.19 2.34 -6.09
CA LEU A 23 -11.84 0.93 -5.92
C LEU A 23 -11.94 0.15 -7.24
N ALA A 24 -12.96 0.44 -8.06
CA ALA A 24 -13.18 -0.23 -9.35
C ALA A 24 -12.22 0.25 -10.46
N LEU A 25 -11.99 1.57 -10.55
CA LEU A 25 -11.18 2.18 -11.62
C LEU A 25 -9.70 2.37 -11.22
N GLY A 26 -9.32 2.03 -10.00
CA GLY A 26 -7.98 2.24 -9.47
C GLY A 26 -6.91 1.48 -10.29
N PRO A 27 -5.90 2.18 -10.84
CA PRO A 27 -4.89 1.60 -11.72
C PRO A 27 -3.81 0.81 -10.96
N SER A 28 -3.55 1.12 -9.68
CA SER A 28 -2.55 0.44 -8.86
C SER A 28 -3.19 -0.34 -7.72
N LEU A 29 -2.51 -1.40 -7.26
CA LEU A 29 -2.95 -2.16 -6.09
C LEU A 29 -3.00 -1.29 -4.83
N LEU A 30 -2.04 -0.38 -4.66
CA LEU A 30 -1.98 0.54 -3.53
C LEU A 30 -3.22 1.45 -3.51
N ASP A 31 -3.63 1.98 -4.66
CA ASP A 31 -4.82 2.83 -4.77
C ASP A 31 -6.11 2.09 -4.38
N ARG A 32 -6.21 0.82 -4.76
CA ARG A 32 -7.34 -0.04 -4.35
C ARG A 32 -7.36 -0.31 -2.85
N VAL A 33 -6.19 -0.53 -2.24
CA VAL A 33 -6.09 -0.72 -0.79
C VAL A 33 -6.52 0.55 -0.05
N VAL A 34 -6.01 1.71 -0.47
CA VAL A 34 -6.38 3.00 0.12
C VAL A 34 -7.88 3.29 -0.06
N ALA A 35 -8.45 2.98 -1.23
CA ALA A 35 -9.89 3.11 -1.47
C ALA A 35 -10.72 2.19 -0.55
N THR A 36 -10.25 0.98 -0.28
CA THR A 36 -10.91 0.03 0.63
C THR A 36 -10.85 0.53 2.08
N ASP A 37 -9.72 1.07 2.52
CA ASP A 37 -9.57 1.67 3.85
C ASP A 37 -10.49 2.89 4.03
N ALA A 38 -10.51 3.78 3.04
CA ALA A 38 -11.43 4.91 3.02
C ALA A 38 -12.91 4.47 3.09
N LEU A 39 -13.27 3.39 2.39
CA LEU A 39 -14.61 2.81 2.45
C LEU A 39 -14.94 2.32 3.87
N LEU A 40 -14.03 1.64 4.55
CA LEU A 40 -14.21 1.20 5.93
C LEU A 40 -14.40 2.38 6.89
N VAL A 41 -13.62 3.46 6.71
CA VAL A 41 -13.77 4.69 7.50
C VAL A 41 -15.15 5.33 7.29
N ILE A 42 -15.65 5.40 6.06
CA ILE A 42 -16.97 5.96 5.75
C ILE A 42 -18.10 5.10 6.36
N VAL A 43 -17.96 3.78 6.28
CA VAL A 43 -18.91 2.84 6.93
C VAL A 43 -18.91 3.02 8.44
N SER A 44 -17.73 3.13 9.07
CA SER A 44 -17.61 3.44 10.49
C SER A 44 -18.27 4.77 10.84
N ALA A 45 -18.06 5.83 10.05
CA ALA A 45 -18.74 7.11 10.28
C ALA A 45 -20.28 6.97 10.20
N GLY A 46 -20.80 6.16 9.27
CA GLY A 46 -22.23 5.85 9.18
C GLY A 46 -22.79 5.13 10.40
N LEU A 47 -22.08 4.12 10.92
CA LEU A 47 -22.45 3.43 12.15
C LEU A 47 -22.42 4.39 13.36
N ALA A 48 -21.48 5.33 13.40
CA ALA A 48 -21.37 6.31 14.48
C ALA A 48 -22.56 7.27 14.47
N VAL A 49 -22.94 7.78 13.30
CA VAL A 49 -24.15 8.59 13.12
C VAL A 49 -25.39 7.80 13.52
N TYR A 50 -25.50 6.54 13.12
CA TYR A 50 -26.61 5.67 13.51
C TYR A 50 -26.70 5.46 15.02
N ALA A 51 -25.57 5.19 15.70
CA ALA A 51 -25.51 5.06 17.15
C ALA A 51 -25.98 6.33 17.86
N ALA A 52 -25.53 7.49 17.37
CA ALA A 52 -25.89 8.79 17.93
C ALA A 52 -27.38 9.09 17.77
N LEU A 53 -27.99 8.72 16.64
CA LEU A 53 -29.41 8.95 16.36
C LEU A 53 -30.31 8.00 17.16
N THR A 54 -29.93 6.73 17.26
CA THR A 54 -30.70 5.71 18.00
C THR A 54 -30.49 5.78 19.52
N ARG A 55 -29.50 6.57 19.97
CA ARG A 55 -29.06 6.64 21.38
C ARG A 55 -28.77 5.26 21.98
N ASN A 56 -28.34 4.34 21.14
CA ASN A 56 -28.06 2.97 21.53
C ASN A 56 -26.60 2.61 21.17
N PRO A 57 -25.74 2.35 22.17
CA PRO A 57 -24.33 2.08 21.94
C PRO A 57 -24.02 0.64 21.49
N THR A 58 -25.02 -0.22 21.24
CA THR A 58 -24.79 -1.62 20.83
C THR A 58 -23.90 -1.75 19.58
N VAL A 59 -23.89 -0.76 18.69
CA VAL A 59 -23.04 -0.76 17.48
C VAL A 59 -21.63 -0.19 17.72
N VAL A 60 -21.35 0.38 18.89
CA VAL A 60 -20.06 1.01 19.21
C VAL A 60 -18.90 0.00 19.22
N PRO A 61 -19.05 -1.21 19.78
CA PRO A 61 -18.00 -2.23 19.64
C PRO A 61 -17.69 -2.57 18.17
N VAL A 62 -18.71 -2.59 17.30
CA VAL A 62 -18.53 -2.84 15.86
C VAL A 62 -17.70 -1.71 15.22
N LEU A 63 -17.95 -0.45 15.59
CA LEU A 63 -17.14 0.70 15.16
C LEU A 63 -15.65 0.51 15.47
N VAL A 64 -15.35 0.06 16.70
CA VAL A 64 -13.97 -0.13 17.16
C VAL A 64 -13.30 -1.23 16.31
N VAL A 65 -13.96 -2.36 16.12
CA VAL A 65 -13.42 -3.48 15.33
C VAL A 65 -13.19 -3.07 13.87
N VAL A 66 -14.16 -2.40 13.24
CA VAL A 66 -14.04 -1.97 11.83
C VAL A 66 -12.93 -0.92 11.67
N SER A 67 -12.79 0.01 12.61
CA SER A 67 -11.73 1.04 12.58
C SER A 67 -10.34 0.42 12.77
N LEU A 68 -10.21 -0.56 13.66
CA LEU A 68 -8.97 -1.32 13.82
C LEU A 68 -8.64 -2.13 12.56
N LEU A 69 -9.65 -2.76 11.94
CA LEU A 69 -9.47 -3.53 10.72
C LEU A 69 -8.95 -2.67 9.56
N GLY A 70 -9.52 -1.48 9.34
CA GLY A 70 -9.05 -0.55 8.31
C GLY A 70 -7.60 -0.13 8.54
N PHE A 71 -7.30 0.33 9.76
CA PHE A 71 -5.95 0.74 10.13
C PHE A 71 -4.91 -0.39 9.98
N VAL A 72 -5.18 -1.57 10.54
CA VAL A 72 -4.28 -2.73 10.46
C VAL A 72 -4.10 -3.21 9.02
N GLY A 73 -5.17 -3.14 8.21
CA GLY A 73 -5.13 -3.44 6.78
C GLY A 73 -4.15 -2.53 6.03
N SER A 74 -4.30 -1.21 6.18
CA SER A 74 -3.41 -0.22 5.57
C SER A 74 -1.95 -0.38 6.02
N VAL A 75 -1.71 -0.61 7.32
CA VAL A 75 -0.34 -0.82 7.85
C VAL A 75 0.29 -2.11 7.30
N SER A 76 -0.47 -3.21 7.22
CA SER A 76 0.05 -4.48 6.68
C SER A 76 0.48 -4.33 5.22
N VAL A 77 -0.33 -3.66 4.40
CA VAL A 77 0.01 -3.43 2.99
C VAL A 77 1.23 -2.53 2.86
N ALA A 78 1.31 -1.43 3.64
CA ALA A 78 2.46 -0.55 3.62
C ALA A 78 3.76 -1.27 4.01
N ARG A 79 3.71 -2.15 5.02
CA ARG A 79 4.85 -2.98 5.43
C ARG A 79 5.28 -3.97 4.37
N TYR A 80 4.33 -4.64 3.72
CA TYR A 80 4.60 -5.59 2.64
C TYR A 80 5.31 -4.89 1.46
N ILE A 81 4.81 -3.74 1.03
CA ILE A 81 5.39 -2.97 -0.07
C ILE A 81 6.77 -2.40 0.31
N GLY A 82 6.90 -1.84 1.52
CA GLY A 82 8.17 -1.30 2.01
C GLY A 82 9.27 -2.36 2.15
N GLY A 83 8.91 -3.59 2.53
CA GLY A 83 9.84 -4.71 2.60
C GLY A 83 10.45 -5.06 1.24
N MET A 84 9.64 -5.06 0.17
CA MET A 84 10.14 -5.35 -1.18
C MET A 84 11.13 -4.30 -1.71
N LEU A 85 11.00 -3.04 -1.29
CA LEU A 85 11.94 -1.97 -1.69
C LEU A 85 13.30 -2.11 -1.01
N MET A 86 13.36 -2.63 0.21
CA MET A 86 14.63 -2.87 0.91
C MET A 86 15.39 -4.07 0.34
N GLU A 87 14.69 -5.13 -0.05
CA GLU A 87 15.31 -6.34 -0.64
C GLU A 87 16.07 -6.02 -1.95
N SER A 88 15.48 -5.20 -2.82
CA SER A 88 16.06 -4.86 -4.13
C SER A 88 17.37 -4.05 -4.07
N THR A 89 17.76 -3.53 -2.90
CA THR A 89 19.02 -2.79 -2.73
C THR A 89 20.20 -3.74 -2.40
N GLY A 90 19.94 -5.01 -2.07
CA GLY A 90 20.98 -5.96 -1.67
C GLY A 90 21.57 -6.86 -2.77
N ASP A 91 20.92 -6.98 -3.93
CA ASP A 91 21.22 -8.07 -4.90
C ASP A 91 21.95 -7.60 -6.19
N GLY A 92 22.27 -6.30 -6.30
CA GLY A 92 22.80 -5.71 -7.53
C GLY A 92 24.32 -5.60 -7.67
N GLN A 93 25.11 -5.95 -6.64
CA GLN A 93 26.56 -5.64 -6.63
C GLN A 93 27.50 -6.84 -6.49
N ASP A 94 27.00 -8.08 -6.45
CA ASP A 94 27.85 -9.26 -6.19
C ASP A 94 27.92 -10.25 -7.37
N VAL A 95 27.51 -9.85 -8.58
CA VAL A 95 27.78 -10.64 -9.79
C VAL A 95 29.19 -10.28 -10.29
N GLY A 96 30.20 -10.73 -9.54
CA GLY A 96 31.58 -10.73 -10.03
C GLY A 96 31.64 -11.43 -11.39
N LEU A 97 32.50 -10.94 -12.29
CA LEU A 97 32.73 -11.62 -13.57
C LEU A 97 33.04 -13.10 -13.28
N PRO A 98 32.45 -14.06 -14.02
CA PRO A 98 32.79 -15.47 -13.83
C PRO A 98 34.32 -15.60 -13.89
N PRO A 99 34.95 -16.41 -13.03
CA PRO A 99 36.42 -16.44 -12.86
C PRO A 99 37.18 -16.71 -14.16
N ALA A 100 36.51 -17.24 -15.18
CA ALA A 100 37.02 -17.39 -16.53
C ALA A 100 37.27 -16.06 -17.27
N ALA A 101 36.48 -15.02 -17.01
CA ALA A 101 36.61 -13.72 -17.65
C ALA A 101 37.70 -12.84 -17.01
N GLU A 102 37.99 -13.06 -15.72
CA GLU A 102 39.07 -12.37 -15.01
C GLU A 102 40.46 -12.86 -15.45
N GLY A 103 40.62 -14.19 -15.61
CA GLY A 103 41.85 -14.77 -16.17
C GLY A 103 42.12 -14.37 -17.62
N ALA A 104 41.08 -14.29 -18.45
CA ALA A 104 41.20 -13.88 -19.85
C ALA A 104 41.46 -12.37 -20.04
N ALA A 105 41.17 -11.55 -19.03
CA ALA A 105 41.51 -10.12 -19.02
C ALA A 105 42.95 -9.89 -18.56
N ALA A 106 43.44 -10.68 -17.60
CA ALA A 106 44.83 -10.64 -17.15
C ALA A 106 45.81 -11.06 -18.25
N ASP A 107 45.48 -12.11 -19.03
CA ASP A 107 46.32 -12.60 -20.13
C ASP A 107 46.41 -11.61 -21.31
N ARG A 108 45.34 -10.82 -21.56
CA ARG A 108 45.33 -9.75 -22.58
C ARG A 108 46.07 -8.47 -22.18
N ALA A 109 46.43 -8.33 -20.90
CA ALA A 109 47.11 -7.14 -20.37
C ALA A 109 48.64 -7.29 -20.30
N ALA A 110 49.20 -8.46 -20.65
CA ALA A 110 50.63 -8.63 -20.76
C ALA A 110 51.17 -7.72 -21.90
N PRO A 111 51.99 -6.70 -21.58
CA PRO A 111 52.52 -5.81 -22.60
C PRO A 111 53.53 -6.58 -23.45
N THR A 112 53.46 -6.32 -24.76
CA THR A 112 54.36 -6.80 -25.82
C THR A 112 55.78 -6.25 -25.68
N GLU A 113 56.42 -6.44 -24.52
CA GLU A 113 57.77 -5.94 -24.21
C GLU A 113 58.88 -6.83 -24.81
N GLU A 114 58.55 -7.98 -25.39
CA GLU A 114 59.54 -8.87 -26.04
C GLU A 114 59.80 -8.54 -27.54
N ALA A 115 59.14 -7.54 -28.12
CA ALA A 115 59.20 -7.29 -29.59
C ALA A 115 60.05 -6.07 -30.04
N ARG A 116 60.85 -5.46 -29.16
CA ARG A 116 61.92 -4.52 -29.54
C ARG A 116 63.19 -4.94 -28.80
N ALA A 117 64.09 -5.68 -29.46
CA ALA A 117 65.14 -5.12 -30.33
C ALA A 117 66.17 -4.31 -29.53
#